data_AF-A0A3D0ZPQ3-F1
#
_entry.id   AF-A0A3D0ZPQ3-F1
#
_cell.length_a   1.000
_cell.length_b   1.000
_cell.length_c   1.000
_cell.angle_alpha   90.00
_cell.angle_beta   90.00
_cell.angle_gamma   90.00
#
_symmetry.space_group_name_H-M   'P 1'
#
loop_
_entity.id
_entity.type
_entity.pdbx_description
1 polymer ?
#
loop_
_entity_poly.entity_id
_entity_poly.type
_entity_poly.pdbx_seq_one_letter_code
_entity_poly.pdbx_strand_id
1 'polypeptide(L)'
;MTNSEVSQKEMAMETWLVALISLLIGSVVGATTTYFFMLKNPKKPPMSYDEYRRIFRDSRNSTLIIGSLKAMGKGDLSYPRWRDVLRLYKNSDAISPIEYYGIWIIARRFKKEKEVLQRFPNCQEIYKRIIKGEPPNKTRE
;
A
#
# COMPACT_ATOMS: atom_id res chain seq x y z
N MET A 1 4.00 -0.09 64.47
CA MET A 1 4.44 -0.14 63.06
C MET A 1 5.91 -0.41 63.07
N THR A 2 6.32 -1.60 62.63
CA THR A 2 7.72 -2.06 62.68
C THR A 2 8.49 -1.47 61.50
N ASN A 3 9.79 -1.20 61.68
CA ASN A 3 10.68 -0.62 60.66
C ASN A 3 10.63 -1.34 59.30
N SER A 4 10.24 -2.62 59.29
CA SER A 4 10.05 -3.45 58.11
C SER A 4 8.88 -2.99 57.20
N GLU A 5 7.79 -2.47 57.76
CA GLU A 5 6.63 -2.00 57.00
C GLU A 5 6.88 -0.66 56.32
N VAL A 6 7.70 0.20 56.94
CA VAL A 6 8.11 1.50 56.38
C VAL A 6 9.09 1.26 55.21
N SER A 7 10.07 0.36 55.40
CA SER A 7 11.03 -0.02 54.35
C SER A 7 10.37 -0.67 53.13
N GLN A 8 9.34 -1.50 53.31
CA GLN A 8 8.58 -2.07 52.18
C GLN A 8 7.79 -1.01 51.40
N LYS A 9 7.22 0.00 52.07
CA LYS A 9 6.50 1.10 51.42
C LYS A 9 7.44 2.02 50.64
N GLU A 10 8.63 2.29 51.17
CA GLU A 10 9.67 3.08 50.48
C GLU A 10 10.19 2.36 49.23
N MET A 11 10.54 1.08 49.32
CA MET A 11 10.97 0.29 48.15
C MET A 11 9.87 0.18 47.08
N ALA A 12 8.60 0.05 47.49
CA ALA A 12 7.47 0.05 46.56
C ALA A 12 7.31 1.41 45.86
N MET A 13 7.42 2.52 46.62
CA MET A 13 7.32 3.88 46.09
C MET A 13 8.43 4.19 45.09
N GLU A 14 9.67 3.77 45.37
CA GLU A 14 10.80 3.91 44.45
C GLU A 14 10.59 3.10 43.16
N THR A 15 10.08 1.87 43.27
CA THR A 15 9.79 1.01 42.12
C THR A 15 8.72 1.61 41.21
N TRP A 16 7.66 2.18 41.78
CA TRP A 16 6.62 2.87 41.03
C TRP A 16 7.15 4.14 40.34
N LEU A 17 8.01 4.90 41.02
CA LEU A 17 8.62 6.11 40.45
C LEU A 17 9.50 5.78 39.22
N VAL A 18 10.32 4.73 39.33
CA VAL A 18 11.19 4.26 38.22
C VAL A 18 10.36 3.75 37.04
N ALA A 19 9.26 3.04 37.30
CA ALA A 19 8.34 2.60 36.25
C ALA A 19 7.70 3.79 35.52
N LEU A 20 7.31 4.83 36.25
CA LEU A 20 6.67 6.03 35.69
C LEU A 20 7.64 6.85 34.85
N ILE A 21 8.89 7.00 35.32
CA ILE A 21 9.98 7.66 34.56
C ILE A 21 10.29 6.88 33.29
N SER A 22 10.39 5.54 33.38
CA SER A 22 10.67 4.68 32.22
C SER A 22 9.56 4.77 31.16
N LEU A 23 8.30 4.86 31.60
CA LEU A 23 7.14 5.00 30.72
C LEU A 23 7.12 6.36 30.01
N LEU A 24 7.48 7.44 30.73
CA LEU A 24 7.62 8.78 30.14
C LEU A 24 8.76 8.84 29.12
N ILE A 25 9.93 8.28 29.44
CA ILE A 25 11.06 8.22 28.51
C ILE A 25 10.70 7.39 27.27
N GLY A 26 10.09 6.22 27.45
CA GLY A 26 9.62 5.38 26.34
C GLY A 26 8.60 6.09 25.43
N SER A 27 7.71 6.89 26.02
CA SER A 27 6.73 7.70 25.28
C SER A 27 7.40 8.80 24.44
N VAL A 28 8.37 9.51 25.00
CA VAL A 28 9.11 10.57 24.30
C VAL A 28 9.97 10.00 23.17
N VAL A 29 10.66 8.88 23.41
CA VAL A 29 11.47 8.19 22.39
C VAL A 29 10.60 7.63 21.27
N GLY A 30 9.45 7.02 21.60
CA GLY A 30 8.48 6.52 20.62
C GLY A 30 7.85 7.63 19.76
N ALA A 31 7.54 8.78 20.36
CA ALA A 31 6.99 9.93 19.65
C ALA A 31 8.04 10.57 18.71
N THR A 32 9.28 10.75 19.17
CA THR A 32 10.35 11.30 18.33
C THR A 32 10.74 10.38 17.18
N THR A 33 10.86 9.06 17.40
CA THR A 33 11.12 8.11 16.30
C THR A 33 9.99 8.08 15.27
N THR A 34 8.72 8.11 15.71
CA THR A 34 7.57 8.18 14.80
C THR A 34 7.56 9.49 13.99
N TYR A 35 7.86 10.62 14.64
CA TYR A 35 7.94 11.92 14.01
C TYR A 35 9.09 12.00 12.97
N PHE A 36 10.28 11.53 13.32
CA PHE A 36 11.40 11.46 12.39
C PHE A 36 11.13 10.51 11.21
N PHE A 37 10.43 9.40 11.45
CA PHE A 37 10.01 8.49 10.39
C PHE A 37 9.00 9.14 9.44
N MET A 38 8.02 9.88 9.98
CA MET A 38 7.05 10.65 9.17
C MET A 38 7.71 11.79 8.38
N LEU A 39 8.70 12.48 8.95
CA LEU A 39 9.44 13.55 8.26
C LEU A 39 10.37 13.01 7.16
N LYS A 40 11.06 11.88 7.39
CA LYS A 40 11.96 11.28 6.40
C LYS A 40 11.22 10.55 5.29
N ASN A 41 10.04 10.00 5.58
CA ASN A 41 9.18 9.31 4.61
C ASN A 41 7.77 9.89 4.64
N PRO A 42 7.57 11.13 4.15
CA PRO A 42 6.22 11.66 3.98
C PRO A 42 5.47 10.71 3.06
N LYS A 43 4.42 10.07 3.59
CA LYS A 43 3.55 9.20 2.79
C LYS A 43 2.97 10.06 1.68
N LYS A 44 3.48 9.94 0.45
CA LYS A 44 2.88 10.58 -0.71
C LYS A 44 1.38 10.22 -0.71
N PRO A 45 0.48 11.20 -0.91
CA PRO A 45 -0.94 10.89 -0.98
C PRO A 45 -1.19 9.87 -2.10
N PRO A 46 -2.19 8.98 -1.94
CA PRO A 46 -2.55 8.06 -3.00
C PRO A 46 -2.96 8.83 -4.25
N MET A 47 -2.72 8.24 -5.41
CA MET A 47 -3.15 8.80 -6.70
C MET A 47 -4.66 9.04 -6.69
N SER A 48 -5.09 10.16 -7.29
CA SER A 48 -6.51 10.51 -7.39
C SER A 48 -7.25 9.59 -8.37
N TYR A 49 -8.57 9.46 -8.19
CA TYR A 49 -9.40 8.67 -9.11
C TYR A 49 -9.31 9.17 -10.55
N ASP A 50 -9.32 10.48 -10.77
CA ASP A 50 -9.29 11.07 -12.12
C ASP A 50 -7.95 10.85 -12.81
N GLU A 51 -6.85 10.98 -12.07
CA GLU A 51 -5.52 10.67 -12.59
C GLU A 51 -5.37 9.19 -12.94
N TYR A 52 -5.87 8.31 -12.06
CA TYR A 52 -5.88 6.88 -12.30
C TYR A 52 -6.70 6.50 -13.53
N ARG A 53 -7.93 7.03 -13.64
CA ARG A 53 -8.79 6.83 -14.81
C ARG A 53 -8.11 7.33 -16.08
N ARG A 54 -7.52 8.53 -16.05
CA ARG A 54 -6.83 9.11 -17.21
C ARG A 54 -5.70 8.21 -17.71
N ILE A 55 -4.87 7.70 -16.80
CA ILE A 55 -3.72 6.86 -17.15
C ILE A 55 -4.16 5.47 -17.63
N PHE A 56 -5.03 4.80 -16.87
CA PHE A 56 -5.31 3.38 -17.08
C PHE A 56 -6.49 3.09 -17.99
N ARG A 57 -7.46 4.00 -18.12
CA ARG A 57 -8.67 3.83 -18.95
C ARG A 57 -8.64 4.69 -20.20
N ASP A 58 -8.50 6.00 -20.00
CA ASP A 58 -8.76 6.96 -21.08
C ASP A 58 -7.58 7.07 -22.05
N SER A 59 -6.34 6.87 -21.59
CA SER A 59 -5.15 6.98 -22.44
C SER A 59 -5.06 5.93 -23.53
N ARG A 60 -5.59 4.72 -23.28
CA ARG A 60 -5.42 3.50 -24.10
C ARG A 60 -3.98 3.23 -24.56
N ASN A 61 -2.99 3.83 -23.88
CA ASN A 61 -1.60 3.84 -24.30
C ASN A 61 -0.80 2.88 -23.42
N SER A 62 -0.38 1.76 -24.00
CA SER A 62 0.32 0.73 -23.26
C SER A 62 1.65 1.20 -22.68
N THR A 63 2.37 2.08 -23.38
CA THR A 63 3.63 2.66 -22.89
C THR A 63 3.40 3.53 -21.67
N LEU A 64 2.33 4.33 -21.66
CA LEU A 64 1.98 5.16 -20.51
C LEU A 64 1.60 4.31 -19.29
N ILE A 65 0.81 3.25 -19.49
CA ILE A 65 0.41 2.34 -18.41
C ILE A 65 1.63 1.62 -17.82
N ILE A 66 2.48 1.03 -18.66
CA ILE A 66 3.71 0.34 -18.22
C ILE A 66 4.66 1.32 -17.53
N GLY A 67 4.87 2.51 -18.10
CA GLY A 67 5.70 3.55 -17.52
C GLY A 67 5.21 3.99 -16.14
N SER A 68 3.91 4.19 -16.00
CA SER A 68 3.27 4.57 -14.73
C SER A 68 3.40 3.46 -13.68
N LEU A 69 3.18 2.20 -14.05
CA LEU A 69 3.37 1.05 -13.15
C LEU A 69 4.83 0.90 -12.70
N LYS A 70 5.79 1.15 -13.60
CA LYS A 70 7.22 1.14 -13.26
C LYS A 70 7.58 2.28 -12.30
N ALA A 71 7.06 3.48 -12.53
CA ALA A 71 7.23 4.61 -11.62
C ALA A 71 6.61 4.35 -10.24
N MET A 72 5.47 3.66 -10.18
CA MET A 72 4.86 3.21 -8.92
C MET A 72 5.74 2.21 -8.16
N GLY A 73 6.32 1.23 -8.86
CA GLY A 73 7.24 0.26 -8.27
C GLY A 73 8.52 0.90 -7.71
N LYS A 74 8.97 2.02 -8.28
CA LYS A 74 10.11 2.81 -7.79
C LYS A 74 9.77 3.79 -6.68
N GLY A 75 8.49 4.03 -6.41
CA GLY A 75 8.02 5.05 -5.46
C GLY A 75 7.99 6.49 -6.01
N ASP A 76 8.24 6.66 -7.31
CA ASP A 76 8.16 7.97 -7.98
C ASP A 76 6.70 8.42 -8.09
N LEU A 77 5.80 7.47 -8.36
CA LEU A 77 4.35 7.67 -8.49
C LEU A 77 3.59 6.92 -7.39
N SER A 78 2.54 7.52 -6.82
CA SER A 78 1.71 6.85 -5.82
C SER A 78 0.78 5.82 -6.47
N TYR A 79 0.51 4.72 -5.75
CA TYR A 79 -0.58 3.81 -6.13
C TYR A 79 -1.95 4.47 -5.91
N PRO A 80 -2.98 4.11 -6.71
CA PRO A 80 -4.36 4.50 -6.43
C PRO A 80 -4.90 3.76 -5.20
N ARG A 81 -6.02 4.21 -4.64
CA ARG A 81 -6.73 3.44 -3.60
C ARG A 81 -7.41 2.22 -4.23
N TRP A 82 -7.50 1.11 -3.50
CA TRP A 82 -8.19 -0.10 -3.99
C TRP A 82 -9.66 0.17 -4.40
N ARG A 83 -10.36 1.00 -3.61
CA ARG A 83 -11.71 1.50 -3.94
C ARG A 83 -11.80 2.12 -5.33
N ASP A 84 -10.79 2.87 -5.74
CA ASP A 84 -10.79 3.60 -7.01
C ASP A 84 -10.53 2.66 -8.19
N VAL A 85 -9.71 1.61 -7.97
CA VAL A 85 -9.55 0.48 -8.90
C VAL A 85 -10.88 -0.23 -9.12
N LEU A 86 -11.56 -0.61 -8.04
CA LEU A 86 -12.87 -1.25 -8.12
C LEU A 86 -13.90 -0.36 -8.81
N ARG A 87 -13.92 0.94 -8.47
CA ARG A 87 -14.84 1.92 -9.07
C ARG A 87 -14.64 2.00 -10.58
N LEU A 88 -13.39 2.02 -11.06
CA LEU A 88 -13.09 2.14 -12.49
C LEU A 88 -13.61 0.93 -13.28
N TYR A 89 -13.49 -0.27 -12.73
CA TYR A 89 -13.83 -1.51 -13.42
C TYR A 89 -15.17 -2.14 -13.00
N LYS A 90 -15.98 -1.44 -12.18
CA LYS A 90 -17.23 -1.97 -11.61
C LYS A 90 -18.28 -2.36 -12.66
N ASN A 91 -18.34 -1.64 -13.78
CA ASN A 91 -19.31 -1.87 -14.86
C ASN A 91 -18.63 -1.90 -16.23
N SER A 92 -17.35 -2.29 -16.26
CA SER A 92 -16.55 -2.25 -17.49
C SER A 92 -16.58 -3.61 -18.18
N ASP A 93 -17.35 -3.73 -19.26
CA ASP A 93 -17.47 -4.97 -20.05
C ASP A 93 -16.30 -5.15 -21.03
N ALA A 94 -15.69 -4.04 -21.45
CA ALA A 94 -14.49 -4.01 -22.26
C ALA A 94 -13.29 -3.55 -21.43
N ILE A 95 -12.34 -4.46 -21.22
CA ILE A 95 -11.04 -4.22 -20.58
C ILE A 95 -9.97 -4.71 -21.54
N SER A 96 -9.05 -3.83 -21.93
CA SER A 96 -7.93 -4.19 -22.79
C SER A 96 -6.91 -5.10 -22.07
N PRO A 97 -6.11 -5.90 -22.79
CA PRO A 97 -5.13 -6.77 -22.14
C PRO A 97 -4.09 -5.99 -21.33
N ILE A 98 -3.76 -4.76 -21.72
CA ILE A 98 -2.89 -3.90 -20.90
C ILE A 98 -3.56 -3.39 -19.62
N GLU A 99 -4.86 -3.15 -19.62
CA GLU A 99 -5.60 -2.83 -18.39
C GLU A 99 -5.59 -4.02 -17.42
N TYR A 100 -5.77 -5.26 -17.92
CA TYR A 100 -5.62 -6.47 -17.10
C TYR A 100 -4.23 -6.55 -16.46
N TYR A 101 -3.17 -6.27 -17.21
CA TYR A 101 -1.82 -6.19 -16.67
C TYR A 101 -1.69 -5.18 -15.53
N GLY A 102 -2.24 -3.98 -15.71
CA GLY A 102 -2.26 -2.94 -14.68
C GLY A 102 -3.04 -3.35 -13.43
N ILE A 103 -4.25 -3.89 -13.60
CA ILE A 103 -5.09 -4.40 -12.52
C ILE A 103 -4.33 -5.45 -11.70
N TRP A 104 -3.68 -6.41 -12.37
CA TRP A 104 -2.94 -7.48 -11.71
C TRP A 104 -1.81 -6.94 -10.84
N ILE A 105 -0.98 -6.03 -11.37
CA ILE A 105 0.14 -5.45 -10.62
C ILE A 105 -0.36 -4.68 -9.40
N ILE A 106 -1.41 -3.88 -9.56
CA ILE A 106 -2.00 -3.13 -8.45
C ILE A 106 -2.60 -4.09 -7.42
N ALA A 107 -3.30 -5.14 -7.85
CA ALA A 107 -3.88 -6.13 -6.95
C ALA A 107 -2.82 -6.87 -6.12
N ARG A 108 -1.67 -7.23 -6.72
CA ARG A 108 -0.54 -7.81 -5.99
C ARG A 108 -0.02 -6.89 -4.89
N ARG A 109 0.05 -5.58 -5.16
CA ARG A 109 0.47 -4.58 -4.15
C ARG A 109 -0.47 -4.56 -2.93
N PHE A 110 -1.77 -4.79 -3.15
CA PHE A 110 -2.81 -4.78 -2.12
C PHE A 110 -3.19 -6.16 -1.57
N LYS A 111 -2.55 -7.26 -2.04
CA LYS A 111 -2.90 -8.65 -1.70
C LYS A 111 -4.36 -9.01 -2.05
N LYS A 112 -4.83 -8.54 -3.22
CA LYS A 112 -6.20 -8.67 -3.73
C LYS A 112 -6.33 -9.59 -4.95
N GLU A 113 -5.36 -10.46 -5.19
CA GLU A 113 -5.29 -11.33 -6.37
C GLU A 113 -6.51 -12.24 -6.48
N LYS A 114 -6.97 -12.83 -5.37
CA LYS A 114 -8.17 -13.70 -5.37
C LYS A 114 -9.42 -12.94 -5.83
N GLU A 115 -9.60 -11.71 -5.36
CA GLU A 115 -10.73 -10.84 -5.72
C GLU A 115 -10.69 -10.49 -7.21
N VAL A 116 -9.50 -10.23 -7.75
CA VAL A 116 -9.32 -9.98 -9.18
C VAL A 116 -9.59 -11.22 -10.02
N LEU A 117 -9.10 -12.40 -9.63
CA LEU A 117 -9.30 -13.62 -10.41
C LEU A 117 -10.77 -14.05 -10.48
N GLN A 118 -11.54 -13.83 -9.41
CA GLN A 118 -12.99 -14.10 -9.41
C GLN A 118 -13.72 -13.27 -10.47
N ARG A 119 -13.28 -12.02 -10.68
CA ARG A 119 -13.91 -11.07 -11.59
C ARG A 119 -13.31 -11.09 -13.00
N PHE A 120 -12.02 -11.35 -13.08
CA PHE A 120 -11.17 -11.27 -14.27
C PHE A 120 -10.24 -12.49 -14.33
N PRO A 121 -10.77 -13.68 -14.70
CA PRO A 121 -10.01 -14.93 -14.62
C PRO A 121 -8.76 -14.93 -15.50
N ASN A 122 -8.79 -14.22 -16.64
CA ASN A 122 -7.67 -14.17 -17.59
C ASN A 122 -6.54 -13.21 -17.17
N CYS A 123 -6.71 -12.46 -16.08
CA CYS A 123 -5.80 -11.38 -15.67
C CYS A 123 -4.37 -11.89 -15.39
N GLN A 124 -4.24 -13.04 -14.73
CA GLN A 124 -2.94 -13.65 -14.43
C GLN A 124 -2.24 -14.19 -15.68
N GLU A 125 -2.98 -14.79 -16.62
CA GLU A 125 -2.40 -15.30 -17.87
C GLU A 125 -1.87 -14.17 -18.74
N ILE A 126 -2.67 -13.12 -18.93
CA ILE A 126 -2.28 -11.93 -19.71
C ILE A 126 -1.02 -11.30 -19.11
N TYR A 127 -0.95 -11.20 -17.78
CA TYR A 127 0.26 -10.74 -17.09
C TYR A 127 1.50 -11.60 -17.42
N LYS A 128 1.37 -12.93 -17.36
CA LYS A 128 2.49 -13.84 -17.68
C LYS A 128 2.95 -13.68 -19.13
N ARG A 129 2.03 -13.49 -20.07
CA ARG A 129 2.33 -13.30 -21.51
C ARG A 129 3.08 -11.99 -21.76
N ILE A 130 2.60 -10.88 -21.20
CA ILE A 130 3.23 -9.56 -21.36
C ILE A 130 4.66 -9.56 -20.78
N ILE A 131 4.90 -10.22 -19.64
CA ILE A 131 6.25 -10.35 -19.08
C ILE A 131 7.17 -11.19 -19.97
N LYS A 132 6.63 -12.18 -20.69
CA LYS A 132 7.39 -12.99 -21.65
C LYS A 132 7.68 -12.25 -22.97
N GLY A 133 7.27 -11.00 -23.10
CA GLY A 133 7.52 -10.17 -24.27
C GLY A 133 6.44 -10.24 -25.36
N GLU A 134 5.30 -10.88 -25.09
CA GLU A 134 4.17 -10.84 -26.03
C GLU A 134 3.56 -9.44 -26.09
N PRO A 135 3.15 -8.96 -27.28
CA PRO A 135 2.59 -7.62 -27.43
C PRO A 135 1.28 -7.49 -26.63
N PRO A 136 1.11 -6.40 -25.87
CA PRO A 136 0.02 -6.25 -24.89
C PRO A 136 -1.38 -6.08 -25.50
N ASN A 137 -1.51 -6.00 -26.83
CA ASN A 137 -2.79 -5.84 -27.52
C ASN A 137 -3.08 -6.96 -28.54
N LYS A 138 -2.39 -8.11 -28.48
CA LYS A 138 -2.77 -9.24 -29.33
C LYS A 138 -4.10 -9.82 -28.84
N THR A 139 -5.18 -9.43 -29.48
CA THR A 139 -6.49 -10.08 -29.36
C THR A 139 -6.33 -11.52 -29.88
N ARG A 140 -6.93 -12.50 -29.20
CA ARG A 140 -7.10 -13.84 -29.79
C ARG A 140 -7.94 -13.64 -31.06
N GLU A 141 -7.33 -13.85 -32.23
CA GLU A 141 -8.07 -14.36 -33.40
C GLU A 141 -8.59 -15.76 -33.08
#